data_AF-A0A5Q0QAH0-F1
#
_entry.id   AF-A0A5Q0QAH0-F1
#
_cell.length_a   1.000
_cell.length_b   1.000
_cell.length_c   1.000
_cell.angle_alpha   90.00
_cell.angle_beta   90.00
_cell.angle_gamma   90.00
#
_symmetry.space_group_name_H-M   'P 1'
#
loop_
_entity.id
_entity.type
_entity.pdbx_description
1 polymer ?
#
loop_
_entity_poly.entity_id
_entity_poly.type
_entity_poly.pdbx_seq_one_letter_code
_entity_poly.pdbx_strand_id
1 'polypeptide(L)' 'MKKIFLEKLIREGYHVLDNGRPKKVEGNIWAYLDDLEEDEDVLVLGDLLTWIDVELSTIKLNA' A
#
# COMPACT_ATOMS: atom_id res chain seq x y z
N MET A 1 14.37 -0.40 6.66
CA MET A 1 13.47 0.28 7.63
C MET A 1 12.02 0.33 7.17
N LYS A 2 11.73 0.73 5.91
CA LYS A 2 10.34 0.82 5.39
C LYS A 2 9.58 -0.51 5.43
N LYS A 3 10.24 -1.64 5.19
CA LYS A 3 9.62 -2.97 5.24
C LYS A 3 8.97 -3.29 6.60
N ILE A 4 9.66 -2.98 7.71
CA ILE A 4 9.12 -3.16 9.07
C ILE A 4 7.86 -2.31 9.29
N PHE A 5 7.82 -1.10 8.72
CA PHE A 5 6.64 -0.23 8.79
C PHE A 5 5.47 -0.80 7.96
N LEU A 6 5.73 -1.29 6.75
CA LEU A 6 4.70 -1.95 5.92
C LEU A 6 4.14 -3.21 6.61
N GLU A 7 4.99 -4.03 7.22
CA GLU A 7 4.57 -5.19 8.01
C GLU A 7 3.68 -4.79 9.20
N LYS A 8 4.01 -3.68 9.88
CA LYS A 8 3.18 -3.13 10.95
C LYS A 8 1.79 -2.72 10.43
N LEU A 9 1.72 -1.99 9.31
CA LEU A 9 0.45 -1.58 8.71
C LEU A 9 -0.44 -2.77 8.36
N ILE A 10 0.14 -3.81 7.76
CA ILE A 10 -0.60 -5.04 7.43
C ILE A 10 -1.15 -5.69 8.70
N ARG A 11 -0.34 -5.78 9.77
CA ARG A 11 -0.80 -6.30 11.07
C ARG A 11 -1.90 -5.46 11.72
N GLU A 12 -1.92 -4.15 11.48
CA GLU A 12 -2.96 -3.23 11.94
C GLU A 12 -4.23 -3.25 11.06
N GLY A 13 -4.23 -4.06 10.00
CA GLY A 13 -5.37 -4.28 9.10
C GLY A 13 -5.47 -3.27 7.95
N TYR A 14 -4.38 -2.58 7.61
CA TYR A 14 -4.31 -1.78 6.39
C TYR A 14 -4.02 -2.68 5.19
N HIS A 15 -4.48 -2.25 4.01
CA HIS A 15 -4.46 -3.06 2.79
C HIS A 15 -3.62 -2.41 1.69
N VAL A 16 -3.75 -1.10 1.53
CA VAL A 16 -3.10 -0.33 0.47
C VAL A 16 -2.45 0.94 1.01
N LEU A 17 -1.52 1.50 0.24
CA LEU A 17 -1.12 2.89 0.31
C LEU A 17 -1.84 3.63 -0.81
N ASP A 18 -2.71 4.56 -0.46
CA ASP A 18 -3.39 5.46 -1.37
C ASP A 18 -2.67 6.81 -1.30
N ASN A 19 -1.97 7.18 -2.37
CA ASN A 19 -1.13 8.38 -2.42
C ASN A 19 -0.16 8.47 -1.22
N GLY A 20 0.44 7.32 -0.88
CA GLY A 20 1.36 7.20 0.25
C GLY A 20 0.72 7.13 1.63
N ARG A 21 -0.61 7.19 1.75
CA ARG A 21 -1.35 7.10 3.01
C ARG A 21 -1.92 5.69 3.22
N PRO A 22 -1.71 5.07 4.39
CA PRO A 22 -2.29 3.75 4.68
C PRO A 22 -3.82 3.80 4.71
N LYS A 23 -4.46 2.92 3.94
CA LYS A 23 -5.92 2.82 3.85
C LYS A 23 -6.39 1.39 4.09
N LYS A 24 -7.49 1.27 4.83
CA LYS A 24 -8.21 0.00 5.00
C LYS A 24 -9.25 -0.09 3.90
N VAL A 25 -9.25 -1.18 3.16
CA VAL A 25 -10.27 -1.46 2.15
C VAL A 25 -11.35 -2.31 2.83
N GLU A 26 -12.59 -1.84 2.79
CA GLU A 26 -13.73 -2.62 3.24
C GLU A 26 -14.25 -3.47 2.07
N GLY A 27 -14.40 -4.77 2.28
CA GLY A 27 -14.85 -5.68 1.22
C GLY A 27 -13.71 -6.28 0.40
N ASN A 28 -13.92 -6.43 -0.92
CA ASN A 28 -12.97 -7.09 -1.81
C ASN A 28 -11.94 -6.09 -2.35
N ILE A 29 -10.66 -6.34 -2.10
CA ILE A 29 -9.56 -5.48 -2.57
C ILE A 29 -9.49 -5.36 -4.09
N TRP A 30 -9.81 -6.41 -4.85
CA TRP A 30 -9.81 -6.37 -6.31
C TRP A 30 -10.91 -5.47 -6.86
N ALA A 31 -12.11 -5.55 -6.28
CA ALA A 31 -13.20 -4.64 -6.64
C ALA A 31 -12.85 -3.18 -6.30
N TYR A 32 -12.20 -2.95 -5.17
CA TYR A 32 -11.69 -1.61 -4.82
C TYR A 32 -10.67 -1.09 -5.84
N LEU A 33 -9.76 -1.95 -6.31
CA LEU A 33 -8.76 -1.58 -7.31
C LEU A 33 -9.37 -1.35 -8.70
N ASP A 34 -10.38 -2.15 -9.08
CA ASP A 34 -11.10 -2.01 -10.35
C ASP A 34 -11.90 -0.70 -10.44
N ASP A 35 -12.32 -0.15 -9.31
CA ASP A 35 -13.08 1.11 -9.21
C ASP A 35 -12.17 2.37 -9.20
N LEU A 36 -10.84 2.22 -9.18
CA LEU A 36 -9.92 3.37 -9.16
C LEU A 36 -9.82 4.05 -10.52
N GLU A 37 -9.72 5.38 -10.51
CA GLU A 37 -9.39 6.16 -11.70
C GLU A 37 -7.92 5.93 -12.11
N GLU A 38 -7.60 6.07 -13.41
CA GLU A 38 -6.24 5.83 -13.95
C GLU A 38 -5.13 6.67 -13.29
N ASP A 39 -5.49 7.81 -12.68
CA ASP A 39 -4.57 8.75 -12.04
C ASP A 39 -4.34 8.46 -10.54
N GLU A 40 -5.01 7.47 -9.94
CA GLU A 40 -4.83 7.14 -8.52
C GLU A 40 -3.59 6.26 -8.27
N ASP A 41 -2.58 6.81 -7.59
CA ASP A 41 -1.39 6.07 -7.15
C ASP A 41 -1.71 5.22 -5.92
N VAL A 42 -2.23 4.01 -6.16
CA VAL A 42 -2.55 3.01 -5.14
C VAL A 42 -1.59 1.82 -5.21
N LEU A 43 -0.93 1.53 -4.10
CA LEU A 43 0.00 0.41 -3.96
C LEU A 43 -0.51 -0.59 -2.93
N VAL A 44 -0.60 -1.87 -3.31
CA VAL A 44 -1.01 -2.94 -2.40
C VAL A 44 0.11 -3.28 -1.42
N LEU A 45 -0.14 -3.20 -0.12
CA LEU A 45 0.89 -3.40 0.91
C LEU A 45 1.53 -4.79 0.85
N GLY A 46 0.74 -5.82 0.51
CA GLY A 46 1.24 -7.19 0.35
C GLY A 46 2.29 -7.30 -0.76
N ASP A 47 2.06 -6.64 -1.88
CA ASP A 47 2.98 -6.65 -3.02
C ASP A 47 4.26 -5.90 -2.69
N LEU A 48 4.16 -4.78 -1.97
CA LEU A 48 5.32 -4.01 -1.51
C LEU A 48 6.26 -4.81 -0.60
N LEU A 49 5.79 -5.83 0.12
CA LEU A 49 6.68 -6.68 0.92
C LEU A 49 7.62 -7.53 0.06
N THR A 50 7.29 -7.74 -1.20
CA THR A 50 8.11 -8.51 -2.15
C THR A 50 9.21 -7.65 -2.79
N TRP A 51 9.05 -6.33 -2.76
CA TRP A 51 9.97 -5.38 -3.35
C TRP A 51 11.30 -5.34 -2.58
N ILE A 52 12.38 -5.04 -3.32
CA ILE A 52 13.70 -4.83 -2.74
C ILE A 52 13.83 -3.42 -2.14
N ASP A 53 14.80 -3.21 -1.26
CA ASP A 53 14.96 -1.96 -0.52
C ASP A 53 15.10 -0.72 -1.43
N VAL A 54 15.76 -0.85 -2.59
CA VAL A 54 15.88 0.24 -3.57
C VAL A 54 14.55 0.61 -4.20
N GLU A 55 13.69 -0.37 -4.50
CA GLU A 55 12.34 -0.12 -5.02
C GLU A 55 11.47 0.53 -3.93
N LEU A 56 11.53 0.03 -2.70
CA LEU A 56 10.83 0.63 -1.55
C LEU A 56 11.28 2.08 -1.27
N SER A 57 12.49 2.45 -1.66
CA SER A 57 13.00 3.80 -1.46
C SER A 57 12.22 4.85 -2.26
N THR A 58 11.64 4.47 -3.41
CA THR A 58 10.90 5.37 -4.31
C THR A 58 9.53 5.77 -3.74
N ILE A 59 8.96 4.94 -2.87
CA ILE A 59 7.64 5.16 -2.27
C ILE A 59 7.66 6.35 -1.32
N LYS A 60 6.82 7.35 -1.58
CA LYS A 60 6.59 8.45 -0.63
C LYS A 60 5.50 8.04 0.35
N LEU A 61 5.87 7.91 1.62
CA LEU A 61 4.90 7.68 2.70
C LEU A 61 4.48 9.03 3.26
N ASN A 62 3.17 9.29 3.23
CA ASN A 62 2.56 10.47 3.82
C ASN A 62 1.90 10.01 5.12
N ALA A 63 2.51 10.39 6.25
CA ALA A 63 1.99 10.10 7.59
C ALA A 63 0.76 10.94 7.92
#